data_AF-A0A4T1ZXK0-F1
#
_entry.id   AF-A0A4T1ZXK0-F1
#
_cell.length_a   1.000
_cell.length_b   1.000
_cell.length_c   1.000
_cell.angle_alpha   90.00
_cell.angle_beta   90.00
_cell.angle_gamma   90.00
#
_symmetry.space_group_name_H-M   'P 1'
#
loop_
_entity.id
_entity.type
_entity.pdbx_description
1 polymer ?
#
loop_
_entity_poly.entity_id
_entity_poly.type
_entity_poly.pdbx_seq_one_letter_code
_entity_poly.pdbx_strand_id
1 'polypeptide(L)'
;MSDVNTSLHEFNRQAVWAGFKQLVPISVFVIVFGAAFGLAAVQTGLDNSVIMAMSTLVFAGASQFAALELWGREVPILTLVITVFAINARHLLMGATLYPWLRNLPPATRYGVMLVASDANWAMSLQAFSREQPGIGILFGGGLALWSFWIAGTWLGICFGGFISDPKSLGLDMVMGCFLLAMVAGGEKSLRLLMIWVVAACASLLAYWYLPDNTHVVVGALAGGVAGVFCTESKLEH
;
A
#
# COMPACT_ATOMS: atom_id res chain seq x y z
N MET A 1 1.69 -8.02 36.93
CA MET A 1 1.79 -8.72 35.63
C MET A 1 0.45 -8.82 34.88
N SER A 2 -0.71 -8.73 35.55
CA SER A 2 -2.04 -8.65 34.89
C SER A 2 -2.30 -7.32 34.18
N ASP A 3 -1.85 -6.20 34.74
CA ASP A 3 -2.28 -4.87 34.28
C ASP A 3 -1.56 -4.41 33.01
N VAL A 4 -0.30 -4.83 32.81
CA VAL A 4 0.49 -4.55 31.59
C VAL A 4 -0.08 -5.31 30.39
N ASN A 5 -0.55 -6.54 30.59
CA ASN A 5 -1.14 -7.33 29.50
C ASN A 5 -2.51 -6.78 29.08
N THR A 6 -3.23 -6.16 30.01
CA THR A 6 -4.54 -5.55 29.73
C THR A 6 -4.38 -4.26 28.90
N SER A 7 -3.39 -3.42 29.22
CA SER A 7 -3.18 -2.13 28.53
C SER A 7 -2.72 -2.27 27.07
N LEU A 8 -1.99 -3.33 26.72
CA LEU A 8 -1.53 -3.59 25.34
C LEU A 8 -2.68 -3.85 24.36
N HIS A 9 -3.81 -4.34 24.87
CA HIS A 9 -4.98 -4.73 24.09
C HIS A 9 -6.13 -3.72 24.16
N GLU A 10 -5.97 -2.62 24.89
CA GLU A 10 -7.04 -1.65 25.09
C GLU A 10 -7.35 -0.87 23.81
N PHE A 11 -8.49 -1.21 23.20
CA PHE A 11 -9.10 -0.44 22.14
C PHE A 11 -9.89 0.73 22.75
N ASN A 12 -9.20 1.80 23.13
CA ASN A 12 -9.79 3.01 23.69
C ASN A 12 -9.87 4.14 22.63
N ARG A 13 -10.96 4.90 22.62
CA ARG A 13 -11.13 6.11 21.78
C ARG A 13 -9.98 7.09 21.94
N GLN A 14 -9.43 7.24 23.14
CA GLN A 14 -8.28 8.11 23.40
C GLN A 14 -7.02 7.60 22.69
N ALA A 15 -6.76 6.29 22.74
CA ALA A 15 -5.63 5.66 22.05
C ALA A 15 -5.77 5.75 20.53
N VAL A 16 -6.98 5.55 19.99
CA VAL A 16 -7.27 5.73 18.56
C VAL A 16 -7.03 7.18 18.14
N TRP A 17 -7.52 8.16 18.91
CA TRP A 17 -7.30 9.57 18.60
C TRP A 17 -5.82 9.99 18.71
N ALA A 18 -5.09 9.42 19.68
CA ALA A 18 -3.65 9.62 19.79
C ALA A 18 -2.92 9.06 18.56
N GLY A 19 -3.24 7.84 18.14
CA GLY A 19 -2.69 7.21 16.94
C GLY A 19 -3.01 7.99 15.66
N PHE A 20 -4.23 8.50 15.53
CA PHE A 20 -4.63 9.38 14.43
C PHE A 20 -3.71 10.61 14.37
N LYS A 21 -3.61 11.36 15.48
CA LYS A 21 -2.77 12.56 15.55
C LYS A 21 -1.30 12.27 15.29
N GLN A 22 -0.80 11.12 15.75
CA GLN A 22 0.59 10.71 15.56
C GLN A 22 0.93 10.51 14.07
N LEU A 23 -0.02 10.04 13.26
CA LEU A 23 0.19 9.82 11.83
C LEU A 23 -0.26 10.99 10.94
N VAL A 24 -0.86 12.06 11.48
CA VAL A 24 -1.20 13.26 10.69
C VAL A 24 -0.01 13.80 9.89
N PRO A 25 1.21 13.98 10.45
CA PRO A 25 2.35 14.48 9.70
C PRO A 25 2.69 13.62 8.47
N ILE A 26 2.63 12.29 8.61
CA ILE A 26 2.84 11.36 7.48
C ILE A 26 1.66 11.45 6.51
N SER A 27 0.44 11.53 7.02
CA SER A 27 -0.80 11.59 6.22
C SER A 27 -0.87 12.84 5.35
N VAL A 28 -0.28 13.97 5.78
CA VAL A 28 -0.16 15.17 4.95
C VAL A 28 0.60 14.87 3.65
N PHE A 29 1.68 14.08 3.70
CA PHE A 29 2.38 13.65 2.48
C PHE A 29 1.52 12.71 1.62
N VAL A 30 0.66 11.89 2.24
CA VAL A 30 -0.28 11.01 1.54
C VAL A 30 -1.27 11.78 0.68
N ILE A 31 -1.62 13.03 1.03
CA ILE A 31 -2.46 13.89 0.18
C ILE A 31 -1.82 14.08 -1.20
N VAL A 32 -0.51 14.28 -1.27
CA VAL A 32 0.20 14.51 -2.54
C VAL A 32 0.07 13.28 -3.45
N PHE A 33 0.26 12.09 -2.88
CA PHE A 33 0.12 10.84 -3.61
C PHE A 33 -1.34 10.56 -4.01
N GLY A 34 -2.30 10.84 -3.13
CA GLY A 34 -3.72 10.74 -3.45
C GLY A 34 -4.11 11.70 -4.58
N ALA A 35 -3.59 12.93 -4.59
CA ALA A 35 -3.84 13.90 -5.65
C ALA A 35 -3.26 13.45 -6.98
N ALA A 36 -2.04 12.91 -6.97
CA ALA A 36 -1.44 12.26 -8.14
C ALA A 36 -2.32 11.11 -8.67
N PHE A 37 -2.88 10.27 -7.79
CA PHE A 37 -3.80 9.21 -8.19
C PHE A 37 -5.10 9.77 -8.81
N GLY A 38 -5.76 10.71 -8.13
CA GLY A 38 -7.01 11.30 -8.64
C GLY A 38 -6.83 11.96 -10.00
N LEU A 39 -5.71 12.64 -10.19
CA LEU A 39 -5.32 13.26 -11.47
C LEU A 39 -5.10 12.22 -12.57
N ALA A 40 -4.34 11.15 -12.27
CA ALA A 40 -4.12 10.05 -13.22
C ALA A 40 -5.43 9.34 -13.57
N ALA A 41 -6.31 9.12 -12.60
CA ALA A 41 -7.59 8.46 -12.79
C ALA A 41 -8.56 9.28 -13.66
N VAL A 42 -8.56 10.61 -13.53
CA VAL A 42 -9.33 11.48 -14.45
C VAL A 42 -8.82 11.34 -15.89
N GLN A 43 -7.51 11.19 -16.08
CA GLN A 43 -6.91 11.05 -17.42
C GLN A 43 -7.23 9.72 -18.10
N THR A 44 -7.55 8.66 -17.34
CA THR A 44 -8.02 7.39 -17.93
C THR A 44 -9.49 7.46 -18.38
N GLY A 45 -10.18 8.59 -18.16
CA GLY A 45 -11.58 8.79 -18.54
C GLY A 45 -12.58 8.14 -17.58
N LEU A 46 -12.13 7.75 -16.37
CA LEU A 46 -13.03 7.26 -15.32
C LEU A 46 -13.95 8.37 -14.83
N ASP A 47 -15.19 8.00 -14.51
CA ASP A 47 -16.12 8.94 -13.88
C ASP A 47 -15.67 9.28 -12.44
N ASN A 48 -15.86 10.54 -12.05
CA ASN A 48 -15.42 11.05 -10.74
C ASN A 48 -16.01 10.24 -9.57
N SER A 49 -17.24 9.73 -9.72
CA SER A 49 -17.86 8.89 -8.68
C SER A 49 -17.17 7.55 -8.53
N VAL A 50 -16.70 6.95 -9.64
CA VAL A 50 -15.95 5.69 -9.64
C VAL A 50 -14.57 5.89 -9.02
N ILE A 51 -13.89 6.99 -9.35
CA ILE A 51 -12.57 7.31 -8.76
C ILE A 51 -12.68 7.45 -7.23
N MET A 52 -13.70 8.18 -6.75
CA MET A 52 -13.94 8.32 -5.32
C MET A 52 -14.39 7.01 -4.66
N ALA A 53 -15.21 6.21 -5.34
CA ALA A 53 -15.59 4.87 -4.86
C ALA A 53 -14.35 3.97 -4.71
N MET A 54 -13.42 4.00 -5.67
CA MET A 54 -12.16 3.27 -5.57
C MET A 54 -11.37 3.72 -4.33
N SER A 55 -11.18 5.02 -4.11
CA SER A 55 -10.42 5.54 -2.93
C SER A 55 -11.11 5.32 -1.59
N THR A 56 -12.44 5.21 -1.58
CA THR A 56 -13.22 4.97 -0.35
C THR A 56 -13.44 3.49 -0.06
N LEU A 57 -13.26 2.57 -1.01
CA LEU A 57 -13.44 1.14 -0.81
C LEU A 57 -12.13 0.36 -0.80
N VAL A 58 -11.13 0.82 -1.55
CA VAL A 58 -9.85 0.13 -1.73
C VAL A 58 -8.76 0.91 -1.00
N PHE A 59 -8.47 0.53 0.24
CA PHE A 59 -7.36 1.09 1.01
C PHE A 59 -6.02 0.49 0.57
N ALA A 60 -5.65 0.69 -0.71
CA ALA A 60 -4.42 0.17 -1.31
C ALA A 60 -3.98 1.01 -2.52
N GLY A 61 -3.38 2.18 -2.27
CA GLY A 61 -3.02 3.14 -3.33
C GLY A 61 -2.22 2.54 -4.49
N ALA A 62 -1.20 1.72 -4.21
CA ALA A 62 -0.41 1.04 -5.25
C ALA A 62 -1.25 0.13 -6.17
N SER A 63 -2.28 -0.50 -5.63
CA SER A 63 -3.19 -1.36 -6.40
C SER A 63 -4.18 -0.56 -7.23
N GLN A 64 -4.63 0.59 -6.74
CA GLN A 64 -5.49 1.47 -7.50
C GLN A 64 -4.76 2.01 -8.72
N PHE A 65 -3.53 2.46 -8.51
CA PHE A 65 -2.60 2.82 -9.55
C PHE A 65 -2.42 1.67 -10.55
N ALA A 66 -2.02 0.47 -10.12
CA ALA A 66 -1.85 -0.67 -11.02
C ALA A 66 -3.16 -1.03 -11.79
N ALA A 67 -4.32 -0.81 -11.17
CA ALA A 67 -5.61 -0.99 -11.84
C ALA A 67 -5.81 0.03 -12.96
N LEU A 68 -5.36 1.28 -12.82
CA LEU A 68 -5.42 2.31 -13.88
C LEU A 68 -4.59 1.92 -15.11
N GLU A 69 -3.40 1.33 -14.93
CA GLU A 69 -2.54 0.86 -16.04
C GLU A 69 -3.21 -0.23 -16.87
N LEU A 70 -3.99 -1.09 -16.20
CA LEU A 70 -4.75 -2.15 -16.84
C LEU A 70 -6.15 -1.68 -17.29
N TRP A 71 -6.48 -0.40 -17.09
CA TRP A 71 -7.79 0.16 -17.39
C TRP A 71 -7.86 0.64 -18.84
N GLY A 72 -8.81 0.10 -19.60
CA GLY A 72 -8.96 0.40 -21.03
C GLY A 72 -10.25 -0.16 -21.62
N ARG A 73 -10.34 -0.22 -22.96
CA ARG A 73 -11.53 -0.76 -23.66
C ARG A 73 -11.85 -2.19 -23.26
N GLU A 74 -10.81 -3.01 -23.10
CA GLU A 74 -10.91 -4.39 -22.64
C GLU A 74 -10.04 -4.54 -21.39
N VAL A 75 -10.67 -4.58 -20.22
CA VAL A 75 -9.95 -4.77 -18.96
C VAL A 75 -9.63 -6.25 -18.79
N PRO A 76 -8.36 -6.66 -18.73
CA PRO A 76 -7.99 -8.06 -18.54
C PRO A 76 -8.23 -8.44 -17.07
N ILE A 77 -9.47 -8.83 -16.74
CA ILE A 77 -9.93 -9.07 -15.36
C ILE A 77 -9.01 -10.03 -14.60
N LEU A 78 -8.59 -11.12 -15.25
CA LEU A 78 -7.70 -12.10 -14.61
C LEU A 78 -6.34 -11.49 -14.25
N THR A 79 -5.72 -10.75 -15.18
CA THR A 79 -4.45 -10.04 -14.94
C THR A 79 -4.61 -8.99 -13.86
N LEU A 80 -5.72 -8.23 -13.86
CA LEU A 80 -6.02 -7.24 -12.83
C LEU A 80 -6.13 -7.88 -11.45
N VAL A 81 -6.90 -8.96 -11.31
CA VAL A 81 -7.07 -9.68 -10.03
C VAL A 81 -5.73 -10.22 -9.54
N ILE A 82 -4.93 -10.85 -10.41
CA ILE A 82 -3.62 -11.40 -10.05
C ILE A 82 -2.67 -10.28 -9.62
N THR A 83 -2.60 -9.17 -10.36
CA THR A 83 -1.75 -8.03 -10.03
C THR A 83 -2.14 -7.40 -8.70
N VAL A 84 -3.43 -7.12 -8.50
CA VAL A 84 -3.94 -6.55 -7.24
C VAL A 84 -3.69 -7.51 -6.08
N PHE A 85 -3.91 -8.81 -6.25
CA PHE A 85 -3.62 -9.81 -5.23
C PHE A 85 -2.12 -9.85 -4.89
N ALA A 86 -1.25 -9.89 -5.91
CA ALA A 86 0.20 -9.95 -5.73
C ALA A 86 0.72 -8.72 -4.98
N ILE A 87 0.26 -7.51 -5.34
CA ILE A 87 0.63 -6.27 -4.65
C ILE A 87 0.15 -6.30 -3.19
N ASN A 88 -1.08 -6.78 -2.95
CA ASN A 88 -1.66 -6.80 -1.61
C ASN A 88 -1.27 -7.99 -0.75
N ALA A 89 -0.59 -9.00 -1.27
CA ALA A 89 -0.15 -10.17 -0.51
C ALA A 89 0.69 -9.78 0.71
N ARG A 90 1.35 -8.62 0.69
CA ARG A 90 2.03 -8.01 1.84
C ARG A 90 1.14 -7.86 3.08
N HIS A 91 -0.17 -7.62 2.91
CA HIS A 91 -1.10 -7.51 4.03
C HIS A 91 -1.28 -8.85 4.77
N LEU A 92 -1.06 -9.99 4.10
CA LEU A 92 -1.04 -11.30 4.77
C LEU A 92 0.15 -11.41 5.73
N LEU A 93 1.33 -10.93 5.31
CA LEU A 93 2.53 -10.88 6.16
C LEU A 93 2.37 -9.86 7.30
N MET A 94 1.76 -8.70 7.03
CA MET A 94 1.41 -7.73 8.08
C MET A 94 0.45 -8.35 9.12
N GLY A 95 -0.56 -9.09 8.65
CA GLY A 95 -1.48 -9.81 9.53
C GLY A 95 -0.79 -10.89 10.35
N ALA A 96 0.12 -11.66 9.75
CA ALA A 96 0.88 -12.70 10.43
C ALA A 96 1.81 -12.13 11.51
N THR A 97 2.49 -11.02 11.22
CA THR A 97 3.39 -10.35 12.19
C THR A 97 2.61 -9.71 13.34
N LEU A 98 1.41 -9.18 13.11
CA LEU A 98 0.56 -8.61 14.16
C LEU A 98 -0.28 -9.65 14.93
N TYR A 99 -0.36 -10.89 14.44
CA TYR A 99 -1.21 -11.94 15.01
C TYR A 99 -1.02 -12.16 16.53
N PRO A 100 0.20 -12.16 17.11
CA PRO A 100 0.39 -12.35 18.54
C PRO A 100 -0.39 -11.35 19.41
N TRP A 101 -0.57 -10.12 18.93
CA TRP A 101 -1.29 -9.06 19.63
C TRP A 101 -2.77 -8.99 19.26
N LEU A 102 -3.12 -9.33 18.01
CA LEU A 102 -4.50 -9.25 17.53
C LEU A 102 -5.35 -10.48 17.86
N ARG A 103 -4.73 -11.64 18.15
CA ARG A 103 -5.45 -12.91 18.43
C ARG A 103 -6.36 -12.86 19.66
N ASN A 104 -6.10 -11.93 20.58
CA ASN A 104 -6.88 -11.75 21.81
C ASN A 104 -8.11 -10.83 21.60
N LEU A 105 -8.17 -10.11 20.47
CA LEU A 105 -9.29 -9.23 20.15
C LEU A 105 -10.49 -10.01 19.59
N PRO A 106 -11.73 -9.52 19.81
CA PRO A 106 -12.92 -10.03 19.14
C PRO A 106 -12.75 -10.01 17.61
N PRO A 107 -13.30 -11.00 16.87
CA PRO A 107 -13.12 -11.09 15.42
C PRO A 107 -13.51 -9.81 14.66
N ALA A 108 -14.62 -9.18 15.03
CA ALA A 108 -15.07 -7.94 14.38
C ALA A 108 -14.04 -6.79 14.54
N THR A 109 -13.51 -6.60 15.74
CA THR A 109 -12.47 -5.61 16.01
C THR A 109 -11.18 -5.95 15.26
N ARG A 110 -10.78 -7.23 15.25
CA ARG A 110 -9.59 -7.68 14.53
C ARG A 110 -9.66 -7.35 13.04
N TYR A 111 -10.77 -7.67 12.38
CA TYR A 111 -10.96 -7.37 10.96
C TYR A 111 -11.08 -5.87 10.72
N GLY A 112 -11.76 -5.12 11.59
CA GLY A 112 -11.86 -3.66 11.49
C GLY A 112 -10.51 -2.96 11.61
N VAL A 113 -9.63 -3.44 12.50
CA VAL A 113 -8.27 -2.91 12.64
C VAL A 113 -7.40 -3.23 11.41
N MET A 114 -7.51 -4.45 10.89
CA MET A 114 -6.76 -4.86 9.70
C MET A 114 -7.25 -4.19 8.41
N LEU A 115 -8.51 -3.76 8.34
CA LEU A 115 -9.06 -3.03 7.18
C LEU A 115 -8.25 -1.76 6.87
N VAL A 116 -7.74 -1.10 7.90
CA VAL A 116 -6.99 0.15 7.79
C VAL A 116 -5.49 -0.04 8.00
N ALA A 117 -4.99 -1.27 7.90
CA ALA A 117 -3.56 -1.54 7.98
C ALA A 117 -2.83 -1.09 6.70
N SER A 118 -1.73 -0.36 6.86
CA SER A 118 -0.81 0.07 5.81
C SER A 118 0.62 -0.06 6.31
N ASP A 119 1.62 0.19 5.45
CA ASP A 119 3.03 0.05 5.84
C ASP A 119 3.41 0.94 7.04
N ALA A 120 2.91 2.19 7.05
CA ALA A 120 3.31 3.20 8.03
C ALA A 120 2.74 2.92 9.43
N ASN A 121 1.42 2.71 9.54
CA ASN A 121 0.81 2.42 10.84
C ASN A 121 1.15 0.99 11.32
N TRP A 122 1.33 0.02 10.42
CA TRP A 122 1.85 -1.30 10.75
C TRP A 122 3.23 -1.20 11.41
N ALA A 123 4.19 -0.55 10.75
CA ALA A 123 5.56 -0.44 11.27
C ALA A 123 5.61 0.29 12.63
N MET A 124 4.87 1.39 12.76
CA MET A 124 4.80 2.13 14.03
C MET A 124 4.10 1.33 15.13
N SER A 125 3.02 0.61 14.81
CA SER A 125 2.33 -0.24 15.79
C SER A 125 3.20 -1.41 16.24
N LEU A 126 3.94 -2.04 15.33
CA LEU A 126 4.87 -3.12 15.64
C LEU A 126 6.02 -2.62 16.53
N GLN A 127 6.56 -1.44 16.25
CA GLN A 127 7.57 -0.81 17.12
C GLN A 127 7.01 -0.53 18.53
N ALA A 128 5.77 -0.05 18.64
CA ALA A 128 5.13 0.16 19.93
C ALA A 128 4.94 -1.17 20.68
N PHE A 129 4.46 -2.20 20.01
CA PHE A 129 4.31 -3.54 20.59
C PHE A 129 5.64 -4.12 21.09
N SER A 130 6.74 -3.96 20.34
CA SER A 130 8.08 -4.38 20.76
C SER A 130 8.62 -3.63 21.98
N ARG A 131 8.06 -2.46 22.31
CA ARG A 131 8.38 -1.66 23.49
C ARG A 131 7.38 -1.84 24.62
N GLU A 132 6.52 -2.85 24.54
CA GLU A 132 5.41 -3.09 25.49
C GLU A 132 4.48 -1.88 25.62
N GLN A 133 4.24 -1.15 24.53
CA GLN A 133 3.32 -0.02 24.45
C GLN A 133 2.04 -0.38 23.66
N PRO A 134 0.90 0.27 23.94
CA PRO A 134 -0.36 0.01 23.23
C PRO A 134 -0.29 0.42 21.74
N GLY A 135 -0.07 -0.55 20.85
CA GLY A 135 0.06 -0.34 19.41
C GLY A 135 -1.26 -0.33 18.63
N ILE A 136 -2.36 -0.83 19.20
CA ILE A 136 -3.64 -0.98 18.49
C ILE A 136 -4.23 0.39 18.09
N GLY A 137 -4.14 1.38 18.97
CA GLY A 137 -4.61 2.74 18.68
C GLY A 137 -3.84 3.39 17.53
N ILE A 138 -2.53 3.13 17.43
CA ILE A 138 -1.67 3.58 16.34
C ILE A 138 -2.09 2.90 15.03
N LEU A 139 -2.30 1.59 15.06
CA LEU A 139 -2.73 0.82 13.90
C LEU A 139 -4.08 1.31 13.38
N PHE A 140 -5.11 1.35 14.23
CA PHE A 140 -6.44 1.74 13.78
C PHE A 140 -6.56 3.24 13.51
N GLY A 141 -6.22 4.08 14.48
CA GLY A 141 -6.34 5.53 14.38
C GLY A 141 -5.42 6.12 13.31
N GLY A 142 -4.18 5.63 13.24
CA GLY A 142 -3.25 6.02 12.20
C GLY A 142 -3.70 5.60 10.81
N GLY A 143 -4.29 4.40 10.69
CA GLY A 143 -4.90 3.92 9.45
C GLY A 143 -6.03 4.83 8.96
N LEU A 144 -6.91 5.24 9.87
CA LEU A 144 -7.98 6.21 9.57
C LEU A 144 -7.43 7.58 9.11
N ALA A 145 -6.32 8.04 9.70
CA ALA A 145 -5.66 9.28 9.28
C ALA A 145 -5.16 9.16 7.83
N LEU A 146 -4.39 8.10 7.55
CA LEU A 146 -3.86 7.85 6.21
C LEU A 146 -4.98 7.72 5.17
N TRP A 147 -6.05 6.99 5.50
CA TRP A 147 -7.17 6.78 4.60
C TRP A 147 -7.95 8.07 4.30
N SER A 148 -8.26 8.84 5.34
CA SER A 148 -8.98 10.12 5.19
C SER A 148 -8.19 11.11 4.34
N PHE A 149 -6.87 11.18 4.54
CA PHE A 149 -5.98 12.07 3.78
C PHE A 149 -5.77 11.57 2.35
N TRP A 150 -5.74 10.25 2.11
CA TRP A 150 -5.73 9.69 0.75
C TRP A 150 -7.00 10.06 -0.03
N ILE A 151 -8.17 9.95 0.61
CA ILE A 151 -9.45 10.33 0.01
C ILE A 151 -9.47 11.84 -0.28
N ALA A 152 -9.03 12.67 0.66
CA ALA A 152 -8.92 14.11 0.46
C ALA A 152 -7.96 14.47 -0.68
N GLY A 153 -6.79 13.82 -0.74
CA GLY A 153 -5.85 13.94 -1.84
C GLY A 153 -6.49 13.55 -3.18
N THR A 154 -7.14 12.38 -3.24
CA THR A 154 -7.85 11.92 -4.45
C THR A 154 -8.85 12.96 -4.93
N TRP A 155 -9.66 13.50 -4.02
CA TRP A 155 -10.64 14.54 -4.34
C TRP A 155 -9.97 15.81 -4.88
N LEU A 156 -8.87 16.27 -4.28
CA LEU A 156 -8.08 17.40 -4.80
C LEU A 156 -7.54 17.07 -6.21
N GLY A 157 -7.02 15.87 -6.42
CA GLY A 157 -6.55 15.41 -7.73
C GLY A 157 -7.62 15.46 -8.81
N ILE A 158 -8.85 15.02 -8.48
CA ILE A 158 -10.01 15.11 -9.39
C ILE A 158 -10.34 16.57 -9.70
N CYS A 159 -10.43 17.42 -8.68
CA CYS A 159 -10.75 18.84 -8.84
C CYS A 159 -9.70 19.58 -9.69
N PHE A 160 -8.41 19.32 -9.45
CA PHE A 160 -7.32 19.96 -10.20
C PHE A 160 -7.05 19.33 -11.57
N GLY A 161 -7.44 18.07 -11.78
CA GLY A 161 -7.25 17.38 -13.06
C GLY A 161 -8.05 17.98 -14.20
N GLY A 162 -9.23 18.55 -13.93
CA GLY A 162 -10.01 19.27 -14.93
C GLY A 162 -9.41 20.62 -15.38
N PHE A 163 -8.48 21.20 -14.60
CA PHE A 163 -7.83 22.48 -14.94
C PHE A 163 -6.52 22.32 -15.71
N ILE A 164 -6.02 21.09 -15.87
CA ILE A 164 -4.76 20.81 -16.56
C ILE A 164 -5.05 20.54 -18.03
N SER A 165 -4.86 21.56 -18.85
CA SER A 165 -5.13 21.51 -20.30
C SER A 165 -4.16 20.62 -21.08
N ASP A 166 -2.92 20.46 -20.59
CA ASP A 166 -1.93 19.56 -21.17
C ASP A 166 -1.22 18.73 -20.08
N PRO A 167 -1.77 17.55 -19.76
CA PRO A 167 -1.20 16.68 -18.74
C PRO A 167 0.19 16.13 -19.07
N LYS A 168 0.50 15.95 -20.36
CA LYS A 168 1.74 15.32 -20.81
C LYS A 168 2.93 16.25 -20.61
N SER A 169 2.78 17.56 -20.85
CA SER A 169 3.86 18.52 -20.60
C SER A 169 4.22 18.67 -19.13
N LEU A 170 3.31 18.31 -18.22
CA LEU A 170 3.57 18.25 -16.78
C LEU A 170 4.19 16.92 -16.31
N GLY A 171 4.44 15.98 -17.22
CA GLY A 171 5.00 14.65 -16.89
C GLY A 171 4.03 13.76 -16.12
N LEU A 172 2.72 13.98 -16.28
CA LEU A 172 1.71 13.25 -15.52
C LEU A 172 1.55 11.79 -15.97
N ASP A 173 1.96 11.48 -17.21
CA ASP A 173 2.13 10.13 -17.73
C ASP A 173 3.19 9.32 -16.97
N MET A 174 4.14 9.99 -16.31
CA MET A 174 5.18 9.36 -15.50
C MET A 174 4.81 9.25 -14.02
N VAL A 175 3.65 9.72 -13.57
CA VAL A 175 3.27 9.73 -12.14
C VAL A 175 3.33 8.34 -11.51
N MET A 176 2.82 7.33 -12.21
CA MET A 176 2.91 5.94 -11.79
C MET A 176 4.36 5.48 -11.64
N GLY A 177 5.15 5.66 -12.70
CA GLY A 177 6.55 5.24 -12.73
C GLY A 177 7.36 5.92 -11.64
N CYS A 178 7.17 7.22 -11.45
CA CYS A 178 7.77 8.01 -10.37
C CYS A 178 7.31 7.53 -8.99
N PHE A 179 6.04 7.17 -8.81
CA PHE A 179 5.54 6.61 -7.54
C PHE A 179 6.21 5.28 -7.20
N LEU A 180 6.21 4.33 -8.13
CA LEU A 180 6.84 3.02 -7.94
C LEU A 180 8.36 3.17 -7.73
N LEU A 181 9.01 4.06 -8.48
CA LEU A 181 10.43 4.35 -8.34
C LEU A 181 10.75 5.00 -6.99
N ALA A 182 9.93 5.95 -6.52
CA ALA A 182 10.08 6.56 -5.20
C ALA A 182 9.92 5.53 -4.08
N MET A 183 8.98 4.60 -4.23
CA MET A 183 8.80 3.48 -3.29
C MET A 183 10.02 2.57 -3.23
N VAL A 184 10.59 2.22 -4.38
CA VAL A 184 11.84 1.44 -4.45
C VAL A 184 13.01 2.23 -3.86
N ALA A 185 13.15 3.52 -4.20
CA ALA A 185 14.26 4.35 -3.77
C ALA A 185 14.25 4.64 -2.25
N GLY A 186 13.07 4.77 -1.66
CA GLY A 186 12.86 4.99 -0.23
C GLY A 186 12.83 3.71 0.61
N GLY A 187 12.76 2.53 -0.03
CA GLY A 187 12.81 1.24 0.65
C GLY A 187 14.18 0.92 1.26
N GLU A 188 14.21 -0.05 2.18
CA GLU A 188 15.47 -0.53 2.76
C GLU A 188 16.39 -1.07 1.67
N LYS A 189 17.66 -0.64 1.71
CA LYS A 189 18.66 -1.02 0.73
C LYS A 189 19.52 -2.13 1.29
N SER A 190 19.27 -3.35 0.84
CA SER A 190 20.16 -4.49 1.05
C SER A 190 20.57 -5.09 -0.29
N LEU A 191 21.77 -5.67 -0.36
CA LEU A 191 22.22 -6.42 -1.53
C LEU A 191 21.19 -7.49 -1.94
N ARG A 192 20.54 -8.11 -0.96
CA ARG A 192 19.45 -9.07 -1.16
C ARG A 192 18.24 -8.45 -1.85
N LEU A 193 17.71 -7.35 -1.32
CA LEU A 193 16.55 -6.69 -1.90
C LEU A 193 16.86 -6.20 -3.32
N LEU A 194 18.08 -5.71 -3.54
CA LEU A 194 18.55 -5.33 -4.86
C LEU A 194 18.60 -6.53 -5.82
N MET A 195 19.08 -7.70 -5.40
CA MET A 195 19.03 -8.92 -6.22
C MET A 195 17.60 -9.33 -6.57
N ILE A 196 16.68 -9.30 -5.61
CA ILE A 196 15.26 -9.62 -5.83
C ILE A 196 14.65 -8.64 -6.85
N TRP A 197 14.96 -7.35 -6.73
CA TRP A 197 14.50 -6.33 -7.67
C TRP A 197 15.08 -6.51 -9.07
N VAL A 198 16.37 -6.84 -9.19
CA VAL A 198 17.00 -7.11 -10.48
C VAL A 198 16.36 -8.33 -11.15
N VAL A 199 16.12 -9.42 -10.41
CA VAL A 199 15.44 -10.61 -10.95
C VAL A 199 14.02 -10.26 -11.42
N ALA A 200 13.24 -9.55 -10.60
CA ALA A 200 11.90 -9.11 -10.97
C ALA A 200 11.91 -8.20 -12.21
N ALA A 201 12.84 -7.25 -12.28
CA ALA A 201 12.98 -6.31 -13.38
C ALA A 201 13.38 -7.03 -14.68
N CYS A 202 14.40 -7.90 -14.65
CA CYS A 202 14.82 -8.68 -15.81
C CYS A 202 13.70 -9.60 -16.30
N ALA A 203 13.00 -10.29 -15.40
CA ALA A 203 11.89 -11.17 -15.75
C ALA A 203 10.72 -10.38 -16.37
N SER A 204 10.37 -9.22 -15.82
CA SER A 204 9.37 -8.32 -16.38
C SER A 204 9.78 -7.81 -17.76
N LEU A 205 11.06 -7.43 -17.94
CA LEU A 205 11.56 -6.94 -19.22
C LEU A 205 11.50 -8.03 -20.29
N LEU A 206 11.98 -9.24 -19.96
CA LEU A 206 11.89 -10.39 -20.87
C LEU A 206 10.43 -10.69 -21.23
N ALA A 207 9.53 -10.66 -20.26
CA ALA A 207 8.12 -10.87 -20.52
C ALA A 207 7.51 -9.78 -21.41
N TYR A 208 7.96 -8.52 -21.30
CA TYR A 208 7.53 -7.45 -22.20
C TYR A 208 7.93 -7.73 -23.66
N TRP A 209 9.11 -8.32 -23.90
CA TRP A 209 9.58 -8.63 -25.25
C TRP A 209 8.98 -9.91 -25.84
N TYR A 210 8.66 -10.92 -25.01
CA TYR A 210 8.35 -12.27 -25.48
C TYR A 210 6.93 -12.76 -25.16
N LEU A 211 6.18 -12.10 -24.28
CA LEU A 211 4.84 -12.51 -23.86
C LEU A 211 3.78 -11.48 -24.29
N PRO A 212 2.49 -11.87 -24.29
CA PRO A 212 1.39 -10.98 -24.61
C PRO A 212 1.32 -9.76 -23.69
N ASP A 213 0.71 -8.69 -24.20
CA ASP A 213 0.50 -7.43 -23.47
C ASP A 213 -0.06 -7.67 -22.06
N ASN A 214 0.40 -6.85 -21.10
CA ASN A 214 0.05 -6.91 -19.67
C ASN A 214 0.58 -8.11 -18.87
N THR A 215 1.20 -9.12 -19.50
CA THR A 215 1.74 -10.30 -18.79
C THR A 215 3.04 -9.98 -18.03
N HIS A 216 3.75 -8.94 -18.45
CA HIS A 216 5.04 -8.54 -17.89
C HIS A 216 5.00 -8.23 -16.38
N VAL A 217 3.93 -7.58 -15.91
CA VAL A 217 3.72 -7.28 -14.49
C VAL A 217 3.62 -8.54 -13.65
N VAL A 218 2.85 -9.53 -14.13
CA VAL A 218 2.62 -10.80 -13.42
C VAL A 218 3.91 -11.61 -13.35
N VAL A 219 4.66 -11.70 -14.45
CA VAL A 219 5.92 -12.44 -14.49
C VAL A 219 6.96 -11.79 -13.58
N GLY A 220 7.08 -10.46 -13.59
CA GLY A 220 7.96 -9.73 -12.68
C GLY A 220 7.61 -9.96 -11.21
N ALA A 221 6.32 -9.88 -10.86
CA ALA A 221 5.84 -10.10 -9.49
C ALA A 221 6.11 -11.53 -9.00
N LEU A 222 5.81 -12.54 -9.82
CA LEU A 222 6.07 -13.95 -9.49
C LEU A 222 7.57 -14.23 -9.37
N ALA A 223 8.38 -13.76 -10.32
CA ALA A 223 9.83 -13.94 -10.28
C ALA A 223 10.47 -13.29 -9.05
N GLY A 224 10.04 -12.07 -8.71
CA GLY A 224 10.47 -11.38 -7.49
C GLY A 224 10.06 -12.13 -6.22
N GLY A 225 8.81 -12.60 -6.15
CA GLY A 225 8.32 -13.40 -5.03
C GLY A 225 9.11 -14.70 -4.83
N VAL A 226 9.35 -15.43 -5.92
CA VAL A 226 10.14 -16.66 -5.93
C VAL A 226 11.58 -16.40 -5.50
N ALA A 227 12.23 -15.37 -6.05
CA ALA A 227 13.57 -14.96 -5.64
C ALA A 227 13.61 -14.58 -4.15
N GLY A 228 12.58 -13.91 -3.64
CA GLY A 228 12.44 -13.56 -2.22
C GLY A 228 12.43 -14.78 -1.30
N VAL A 229 11.74 -15.85 -1.70
CA VAL A 229 11.70 -17.14 -0.98
C VAL A 229 13.07 -17.79 -0.96
N PHE A 230 13.73 -17.93 -2.12
CA PHE A 230 15.03 -18.59 -2.21
C PHE A 230 16.18 -17.78 -1.58
N CYS A 231 16.04 -16.46 -1.48
CA CYS A 231 16.98 -15.61 -0.77
C CYS A 231 16.71 -15.53 0.76
N THR A 232 15.87 -16.39 1.34
CA THR A 232 15.64 -16.45 2.80
C THR A 232 16.93 -16.84 3.55
N GLU A 233 17.18 -16.19 4.70
CA GLU A 233 18.38 -16.40 5.52
C GLU A 233 18.78 -17.87 5.68
N SER A 234 20.00 -18.17 5.22
CA SER A 234 20.91 -18.95 6.05
C SER A 234 21.12 -18.12 7.31
N LYS A 235 20.55 -18.56 8.44
CA LYS A 235 20.99 -18.09 9.77
C LYS A 235 22.49 -18.29 9.84
N LEU A 236 23.26 -17.23 9.62
CA LEU A 236 24.64 -17.20 10.08
C LEU A 236 24.55 -16.82 11.55
N GLU A 237 24.58 -17.85 12.38
CA GLU A 237 25.01 -17.76 13.77
C GLU A 237 26.31 -16.95 13.82
N HIS A 238 26.32 -15.86 14.58
CA HIS A 238 27.45 -15.41 15.41
C HIS A 238 26.96 -14.37 16.42
#